data_AF-A0A345WMY3-F1
#
_entry.id   AF-A0A345WMY3-F1
#
_cell.length_a   1.000
_cell.length_b   1.000
_cell.length_c   1.000
_cell.angle_alpha   90.00
_cell.angle_beta   90.00
_cell.angle_gamma   90.00
#
_symmetry.space_group_name_H-M   'P 1'
#
loop_
_entity.id
_entity.type
_entity.pdbx_description
1 polymer ?
#
loop_
_entity_poly.entity_id
_entity_poly.type
_entity_poly.pdbx_seq_one_letter_code
_entity_poly.pdbx_strand_id
1 'polypeptide(L)'
;MARGEETNPVHSGGIEPALAFALADGMVELTRMLSDLAFDLASDPATLRRHMHGLQAVDRITQAQLAMAEVLRSADSSEARLAAITLDGLAQDLATKLHGYRNVPVSDQN
;
A
#
# COMPACT_ATOMS: atom_id res chain seq x y z
N MET A 1 3.25 15.14 -47.55
CA MET A 1 3.40 15.69 -46.18
C MET A 1 2.97 14.61 -45.22
N ALA A 2 3.88 14.24 -44.31
CA ALA A 2 3.85 13.02 -43.53
C ALA A 2 2.77 13.03 -42.44
N ARG A 3 2.28 11.82 -42.15
CA ARG A 3 1.28 11.46 -41.12
C ARG A 3 1.64 12.08 -39.77
N GLY A 4 0.64 12.63 -39.10
CA GLY A 4 0.73 12.96 -37.68
C GLY A 4 1.02 11.69 -36.90
N GLU A 5 2.12 11.72 -36.14
CA GLU A 5 2.42 10.75 -35.12
C GLU A 5 1.35 10.86 -34.03
N GLU A 6 0.36 9.97 -34.08
CA GLU A 6 -0.44 9.65 -32.90
C GLU A 6 0.53 9.15 -31.84
N THR A 7 0.76 9.99 -30.82
CA THR A 7 1.49 9.63 -29.62
C THR A 7 0.69 8.54 -28.92
N ASN A 8 0.97 7.30 -29.28
CA ASN A 8 0.48 6.11 -28.63
C ASN A 8 0.86 6.22 -27.13
N PRO A 9 -0.11 6.33 -26.19
CA PRO A 9 0.23 6.34 -24.79
C PRO A 9 0.85 4.98 -24.47
N VAL A 10 2.15 5.00 -24.17
CA VAL A 10 2.90 3.84 -23.74
C VAL A 10 2.17 3.29 -22.51
N HIS A 11 1.43 2.20 -22.66
CA HIS A 11 0.86 1.47 -21.55
C HIS A 11 2.02 0.76 -20.85
N SER A 12 2.74 1.53 -20.02
CA SER A 12 3.70 1.00 -19.08
C SER A 12 2.91 0.17 -18.08
N GLY A 13 3.20 -1.13 -17.94
CA GLY A 13 2.40 -2.13 -17.22
C GLY A 13 2.33 -1.97 -15.70
N GLY A 14 2.15 -0.75 -15.19
CA GLY A 14 1.95 -0.40 -13.79
C GLY A 14 0.59 0.23 -13.52
N ILE A 15 0.30 0.50 -12.24
CA ILE A 15 -0.89 1.25 -11.82
C ILE A 15 -0.79 2.68 -12.36
N GLU A 16 -1.88 3.18 -12.95
CA GLU A 16 -1.98 4.58 -13.35
C GLU A 16 -1.71 5.52 -12.15
N PRO A 17 -0.90 6.58 -12.28
CA PRO A 17 -0.58 7.47 -11.17
C PRO A 17 -1.81 7.98 -10.42
N ALA A 18 -2.85 8.43 -11.14
CA ALA A 18 -4.08 8.93 -10.52
C ALA A 18 -4.77 7.88 -9.65
N LEU A 19 -4.81 6.63 -10.11
CA LEU A 19 -5.36 5.51 -9.34
C LEU A 19 -4.47 5.19 -8.13
N ALA A 20 -3.14 5.25 -8.25
CA ALA A 20 -2.23 5.04 -7.13
C ALA A 20 -2.45 6.09 -6.02
N PHE A 21 -2.60 7.36 -6.38
CA PHE A 21 -2.92 8.43 -5.42
C PHE A 21 -4.29 8.23 -4.77
N ALA A 22 -5.33 7.90 -5.55
CA ALA A 22 -6.67 7.63 -5.01
C ALA A 22 -6.68 6.45 -4.04
N LEU A 23 -5.94 5.38 -4.34
CA LEU A 23 -5.77 4.24 -3.44
C LEU A 23 -5.04 4.64 -2.16
N ALA A 24 -3.96 5.43 -2.26
CA ALA A 24 -3.24 5.93 -1.09
C ALA A 24 -4.14 6.78 -0.18
N ASP A 25 -4.99 7.63 -0.75
CA ASP A 25 -5.94 8.43 0.00
C ASP A 25 -6.99 7.56 0.69
N GLY A 26 -7.54 6.56 0.00
CA GLY A 26 -8.46 5.59 0.58
C GLY A 26 -7.82 4.78 1.72
N MET A 27 -6.54 4.40 1.61
CA MET A 27 -5.81 3.73 2.70
C MET A 27 -5.68 4.63 3.94
N VAL A 28 -5.37 5.92 3.75
CA VAL A 28 -5.35 6.89 4.85
C VAL A 28 -6.74 7.05 5.48
N GLU A 29 -7.81 7.09 4.69
CA GLU A 29 -9.17 7.16 5.22
C GLU A 29 -9.54 5.92 6.05
N LEU A 30 -9.22 4.72 5.55
CA LEU A 30 -9.39 3.47 6.30
C LEU A 30 -8.62 3.48 7.62
N THR A 31 -7.41 4.05 7.65
CA THR A 31 -6.62 4.15 8.90
C THR A 31 -7.34 5.00 9.94
N ARG A 32 -7.96 6.11 9.53
CA ARG A 32 -8.70 7.01 10.44
C ARG A 32 -9.90 6.29 11.04
N MET A 33 -10.69 5.60 10.23
CA MET A 33 -11.83 4.81 10.72
C MET A 33 -11.41 3.71 11.70
N LEU A 34 -10.28 3.04 11.45
CA LEU A 34 -9.74 2.05 12.38
C LEU A 34 -9.24 2.69 13.68
N SER A 35 -8.60 3.86 13.61
CA SER A 35 -8.16 4.60 14.78
C SER A 35 -9.34 5.04 15.65
N ASP A 36 -10.42 5.55 15.04
CA ASP A 36 -11.63 5.96 15.76
C ASP A 36 -12.28 4.76 16.47
N LEU A 37 -12.41 3.63 15.77
CA LEU A 37 -12.93 2.39 16.37
C LEU A 37 -12.04 1.88 17.51
N ALA A 38 -10.71 1.91 17.33
CA ALA A 38 -9.77 1.50 18.36
C ALA A 38 -9.85 2.41 19.59
N PHE A 39 -10.03 3.72 19.38
CA PHE A 39 -10.23 4.69 20.44
C PHE A 39 -11.51 4.41 21.24
N ASP A 40 -12.63 4.20 20.55
CA ASP A 40 -13.92 3.87 21.17
C ASP A 40 -13.82 2.58 22.00
N LEU A 41 -13.16 1.54 21.48
CA LEU A 41 -12.93 0.28 22.20
C LEU A 41 -11.99 0.45 23.41
N ALA A 42 -10.97 1.30 23.29
CA ALA A 42 -10.02 1.56 24.37
C ALA A 42 -10.57 2.48 25.47
N SER A 43 -11.69 3.17 25.20
CA SER A 43 -12.34 4.08 26.16
C SER A 43 -12.91 3.37 27.39
N ASP A 44 -13.21 2.06 27.29
CA ASP A 44 -13.54 1.20 28.42
C ASP A 44 -12.29 0.46 28.92
N PRO A 45 -11.82 0.72 30.16
CA PRO A 45 -10.64 0.06 30.73
C PRO A 45 -10.74 -1.47 30.78
N ALA A 46 -11.94 -2.03 30.95
CA ALA A 46 -12.13 -3.48 30.98
C ALA A 46 -11.96 -4.09 29.58
N THR A 47 -12.53 -3.45 28.56
CA THR A 47 -12.35 -3.81 27.14
C THR A 47 -10.90 -3.66 26.71
N LEU A 48 -10.25 -2.54 27.03
CA LEU A 48 -8.84 -2.30 26.75
C LEU A 48 -7.94 -3.41 27.32
N ARG A 49 -8.13 -3.76 28.60
CA ARG A 49 -7.31 -4.79 29.24
C ARG A 49 -7.54 -6.17 28.63
N ARG A 50 -8.78 -6.49 28.28
CA ARG A 50 -9.16 -7.79 27.71
C ARG A 50 -8.69 -7.96 26.27
N HIS A 51 -8.62 -6.88 25.49
CA HIS A 51 -8.37 -6.91 24.05
C HIS A 51 -7.11 -6.17 23.62
N MET A 52 -6.18 -5.91 24.53
CA MET A 52 -4.94 -5.18 24.26
C MET A 52 -4.16 -5.72 23.07
N HIS A 53 -4.07 -7.05 22.92
CA HIS A 53 -3.43 -7.67 21.76
C HIS A 53 -4.16 -7.40 20.44
N GLY A 54 -5.50 -7.35 20.47
CA GLY A 54 -6.30 -6.98 19.30
C GLY A 54 -6.06 -5.52 18.91
N LEU A 55 -6.01 -4.61 19.88
CA LEU A 55 -5.73 -3.19 19.65
C LEU A 55 -4.31 -2.96 19.14
N GLN A 56 -3.32 -3.72 19.63
CA GLN A 56 -1.96 -3.72 19.07
C GLN A 56 -1.92 -4.22 17.62
N ALA A 57 -2.74 -5.22 17.28
CA ALA A 57 -2.86 -5.68 15.91
C ALA A 57 -3.50 -4.60 15.00
N VAL A 58 -4.50 -3.87 15.49
CA VAL A 58 -5.09 -2.73 14.78
C VAL A 58 -4.04 -1.64 14.54
N ASP A 59 -3.25 -1.27 15.55
CA ASP A 59 -2.16 -0.31 15.40
C ASP A 59 -1.17 -0.76 14.30
N ARG A 60 -0.73 -2.01 14.33
CA ARG A 60 0.14 -2.57 13.29
C ARG A 60 -0.48 -2.49 11.88
N ILE A 61 -1.79 -2.74 11.75
CA ILE A 61 -2.51 -2.61 10.47
C ILE A 61 -2.51 -1.16 10.00
N THR A 62 -2.80 -0.20 10.89
CA THR A 62 -2.80 1.22 10.53
C THR A 62 -1.42 1.70 10.07
N GLN A 63 -0.35 1.30 10.78
CA GLN A 63 1.03 1.61 10.37
C GLN A 63 1.37 1.01 9.00
N ALA A 64 0.96 -0.23 8.75
CA ALA A 64 1.18 -0.87 7.45
C ALA A 64 0.41 -0.15 6.33
N GLN A 65 -0.83 0.27 6.58
CA GLN A 65 -1.64 1.02 5.63
C GLN A 65 -1.03 2.37 5.28
N LEU A 66 -0.51 3.10 6.26
CA LEU A 66 0.18 4.37 6.04
C LEU A 66 1.48 4.19 5.24
N ALA A 67 2.27 3.16 5.56
CA ALA A 67 3.49 2.86 4.81
C ALA A 67 3.20 2.49 3.35
N MET A 68 2.15 1.70 3.10
CA MET A 68 1.73 1.35 1.75
C MET A 68 1.17 2.56 0.98
N ALA A 69 0.43 3.45 1.64
CA ALA A 69 -0.02 4.70 1.03
C ALA A 69 1.17 5.56 0.57
N GLU A 70 2.24 5.63 1.35
CA GLU A 70 3.46 6.36 0.97
C GLU A 70 4.15 5.72 -0.23
N VAL A 71 4.25 4.39 -0.27
CA VAL A 71 4.78 3.64 -1.42
C VAL A 71 3.98 3.92 -2.71
N LEU A 72 2.66 4.04 -2.59
CA LEU A 72 1.78 4.34 -3.72
C LEU A 72 1.94 5.78 -4.23
N ARG A 73 2.17 6.75 -3.33
CA ARG A 73 2.38 8.17 -3.70
C ARG A 73 3.78 8.47 -4.23
N SER A 74 4.79 7.70 -3.82
CA SER A 74 6.17 7.91 -4.27
C SER A 74 6.29 7.69 -5.78
N ALA A 75 7.14 8.49 -6.43
CA ALA A 75 7.53 8.34 -7.82
C ALA A 75 8.87 7.59 -7.97
N ASP A 76 9.50 7.17 -6.88
CA ASP A 76 10.83 6.55 -6.89
C ASP A 76 10.83 5.14 -7.49
N SER A 77 11.99 4.52 -7.63
CA SER A 77 12.09 3.10 -8.02
C SER A 77 11.44 2.19 -6.97
N SER A 78 11.00 0.99 -7.37
CA SER A 78 10.42 0.01 -6.44
C SER A 78 11.37 -0.31 -5.29
N GLU A 79 12.67 -0.41 -5.57
CA GLU A 79 13.72 -0.69 -4.59
C GLU A 79 13.85 0.44 -3.57
N ALA A 80 13.83 1.71 -4.02
CA ALA A 80 13.90 2.87 -3.15
C ALA A 80 12.63 2.99 -2.27
N ARG A 81 11.46 2.72 -2.84
CA ARG A 81 10.18 2.70 -2.08
C ARG A 81 10.19 1.64 -0.99
N LEU A 82 10.64 0.43 -1.29
CA LEU A 82 10.71 -0.65 -0.30
C LEU A 82 11.73 -0.34 0.81
N ALA A 83 12.87 0.26 0.46
CA ALA A 83 13.88 0.66 1.43
C ALA A 83 13.41 1.78 2.39
N ALA A 84 12.43 2.59 1.97
CA ALA A 84 11.83 3.63 2.81
C ALA A 84 10.83 3.08 3.85
N ILE A 85 10.39 1.83 3.73
CA ILE A 85 9.48 1.20 4.69
C ILE A 85 10.27 0.81 5.94
N THR A 86 10.03 1.53 7.04
CA THR A 86 10.67 1.25 8.34
C THR A 86 9.90 0.25 9.19
N LEU A 87 8.67 -0.13 8.80
CA LEU A 87 7.85 -1.09 9.53
C LEU A 87 8.44 -2.50 9.38
N ASP A 88 8.80 -3.08 10.52
CA ASP A 88 9.46 -4.39 10.57
C ASP A 88 8.62 -5.50 9.92
N GLY A 89 9.29 -6.30 9.11
CA GLY A 89 8.69 -7.38 8.31
C GLY A 89 7.88 -6.95 7.08
N LEU A 90 7.30 -5.73 7.03
CA LEU A 90 6.47 -5.30 5.90
C LEU A 90 7.29 -5.14 4.62
N ALA A 91 8.45 -4.48 4.71
CA ALA A 91 9.35 -4.31 3.56
C ALA A 91 9.77 -5.66 2.97
N GLN A 92 10.10 -6.62 3.83
CA GLN A 92 10.52 -7.96 3.45
C GLN A 92 9.39 -8.77 2.80
N ASP A 93 8.17 -8.68 3.35
CA ASP A 93 6.99 -9.34 2.79
C ASP A 93 6.66 -8.79 1.39
N LEU A 94 6.66 -7.46 1.23
CA LEU A 94 6.44 -6.83 -0.07
C LEU A 94 7.56 -7.14 -1.07
N ALA A 95 8.82 -7.16 -0.65
CA ALA A 95 9.94 -7.56 -1.50
C ALA A 95 9.79 -9.02 -2.00
N THR A 96 9.38 -9.92 -1.11
CA THR A 96 9.11 -11.33 -1.44
C THR A 96 8.00 -11.44 -2.49
N LYS A 97 6.88 -10.74 -2.27
CA LYS A 97 5.74 -10.72 -3.21
C LYS A 97 6.13 -10.12 -4.56
N LEU A 98 6.83 -8.99 -4.56
CA LEU A 98 7.30 -8.31 -5.76
C LEU A 98 8.24 -9.21 -6.58
N HIS A 99 9.17 -9.90 -5.92
CA HIS A 99 10.03 -10.88 -6.57
C HIS A 99 9.22 -12.01 -7.22
N GLY A 100 8.20 -12.50 -6.52
CA GLY A 100 7.23 -13.46 -7.06
C GLY A 100 6.58 -12.97 -8.36
N TYR A 101 5.99 -11.77 -8.35
CA TYR A 101 5.33 -11.20 -9.54
C TYR A 101 6.28 -10.92 -10.71
N ARG A 102 7.53 -10.55 -10.44
CA ARG A 102 8.57 -10.34 -11.48
C ARG A 102 9.00 -11.65 -12.15
N ASN A 103 8.88 -12.77 -11.46
CA ASN A 103 9.29 -14.09 -11.94
C ASN A 103 8.15 -14.90 -12.59
N VAL A 104 6.91 -14.38 -12.62
CA VAL A 104 5.82 -15.00 -13.38
C VAL A 104 6.04 -14.70 -14.87
N PRO A 105 6.26 -15.71 -15.73
CA PRO A 105 6.27 -15.48 -17.16
C PRO A 105 4.90 -14.94 -17.57
N VAL A 106 4.88 -13.79 -18.26
CA VAL A 106 3.69 -13.29 -18.95
C VAL A 106 3.36 -14.31 -20.03
N SER A 107 2.62 -15.36 -19.69
CA SER A 107 2.15 -16.34 -20.67
C SER A 107 1.21 -15.64 -21.63
N ASP A 108 1.61 -15.68 -22.90
CA ASP A 108 0.94 -15.23 -24.12
C ASP A 108 -0.56 -14.98 -23.96
N GLN A 109 -0.93 -13.69 -23.95
CA GLN A 109 -2.27 -13.27 -24.34
C GLN A 109 -2.34 -13.33 -25.87
N ASN A 110 -2.81 -14.48 -26.36
CA ASN A 110 -3.32 -14.69 -27.72
C ASN A 110 -4.67 -13.99 -27.89
#